data_AF-A0A7Z7N785-F1
#
_entry.id   AF-A0A7Z7N785-F1
#
_cell.length_a   1.000
_cell.length_b   1.000
_cell.length_c   1.000
_cell.angle_alpha   90.00
_cell.angle_beta   90.00
_cell.angle_gamma   90.00
#
_symmetry.space_group_name_H-M   'P 1'
#
loop_
_entity.id
_entity.type
_entity.pdbx_description
1 polymer ?
#
loop_
_entity_poly.entity_id
_entity_poly.type
_entity_poly.pdbx_seq_one_letter_code
_entity_poly.pdbx_strand_id
1 'polypeptide(L)'
;MRRTPLSREQLLPIAPGKARTLSLKSHLALAALRQGHGNEDLASELLKTLYLTFFANEAEKRNGLFETFLAAELALKACIHHAVTADEWRLDPSHCEVIEAVLRAYDAQLASRSSFIMHLSG
;
A
#
# COMPACT_ATOMS: atom_id res chain seq x y z
N MET A 1 -27.69 3.77 -14.84
CA MET A 1 -26.37 3.43 -15.41
C MET A 1 -26.18 1.91 -15.35
N ARG A 2 -26.02 1.23 -16.50
CA ARG A 2 -25.77 -0.23 -16.55
C ARG A 2 -24.29 -0.48 -16.28
N ARG A 3 -23.95 -1.24 -15.23
CA ARG A 3 -22.59 -1.72 -15.01
C ARG A 3 -22.29 -2.86 -15.99
N THR A 4 -21.15 -2.76 -16.69
CA THR A 4 -20.64 -3.85 -17.53
C THR A 4 -20.37 -5.06 -16.64
N PRO A 5 -20.90 -6.26 -16.97
CA PRO A 5 -20.62 -7.45 -16.19
C PRO A 5 -19.12 -7.77 -16.21
N LEU A 6 -18.57 -8.09 -15.04
CA LEU A 6 -17.15 -8.43 -14.89
C LEU A 6 -16.87 -9.77 -15.57
N SER A 7 -15.73 -9.86 -16.25
CA SER A 7 -15.21 -11.13 -16.78
C SER A 7 -14.88 -12.09 -15.62
N ARG A 8 -14.84 -13.41 -15.92
CA ARG A 8 -14.55 -14.43 -14.91
C ARG A 8 -13.20 -14.18 -14.25
N GLU A 9 -12.21 -13.75 -15.01
CA GLU A 9 -10.86 -13.42 -14.56
C GLU A 9 -10.85 -12.25 -13.56
N GLN A 10 -11.77 -11.28 -13.72
CA GLN A 10 -11.91 -10.13 -12.81
C GLN A 10 -12.62 -10.49 -11.49
N LEU A 11 -13.28 -11.64 -11.44
CA LEU A 11 -13.96 -12.15 -10.25
C LEU A 11 -13.08 -13.12 -9.45
N LEU A 12 -11.95 -13.54 -10.01
CA LEU A 12 -11.04 -14.45 -9.33
C LEU A 12 -10.24 -13.73 -8.23
N PRO A 13 -9.82 -14.46 -7.19
CA PRO A 13 -8.89 -13.97 -6.18
C PRO A 13 -7.59 -13.46 -6.83
N ILE A 14 -6.88 -12.57 -6.13
CA ILE A 14 -5.59 -12.08 -6.62
C ILE A 14 -4.63 -13.26 -6.72
N ALA A 15 -3.99 -13.45 -7.89
CA ALA A 15 -2.99 -14.49 -8.05
C ALA A 15 -1.81 -14.26 -7.08
N PRO A 16 -1.30 -15.29 -6.37
CA PRO A 16 -0.23 -15.12 -5.38
C PRO A 16 1.01 -14.40 -5.91
N GLY A 17 1.40 -14.65 -7.17
CA GLY A 17 2.51 -13.94 -7.82
C GLY A 17 2.27 -12.43 -8.00
N LYS A 18 1.02 -12.04 -8.24
CA LYS A 18 0.62 -10.63 -8.33
C LYS A 18 0.64 -9.97 -6.95
N ALA A 19 0.14 -10.64 -5.93
CA ALA A 19 0.22 -10.15 -4.55
C ALA A 19 1.67 -9.92 -4.10
N ARG A 20 2.57 -10.88 -4.37
CA ARG A 20 4.00 -10.74 -4.08
C ARG A 20 4.62 -9.55 -4.82
N THR A 21 4.26 -9.35 -6.08
CA THR A 21 4.76 -8.23 -6.90
C THR A 21 4.33 -6.88 -6.31
N LEU A 22 3.06 -6.76 -5.91
CA LEU A 22 2.53 -5.53 -5.30
C LEU A 22 3.21 -5.23 -3.96
N SER A 23 3.32 -6.23 -3.08
CA SER A 23 4.01 -6.11 -1.80
C SER A 23 5.47 -5.64 -2.00
N LEU A 24 6.22 -6.32 -2.87
CA LEU A 24 7.62 -5.96 -3.15
C LEU A 24 7.74 -4.54 -3.71
N LYS A 25 6.84 -4.13 -4.60
CA LYS A 25 6.87 -2.79 -5.18
C LYS A 25 6.73 -1.71 -4.10
N SER A 26 5.78 -1.86 -3.17
CA SER A 26 5.57 -0.90 -2.09
C SER A 26 6.75 -0.89 -1.10
N HIS A 27 7.29 -2.06 -0.73
CA HIS A 27 8.45 -2.14 0.18
C HIS A 27 9.73 -1.58 -0.44
N LEU A 28 9.97 -1.81 -1.74
CA LEU A 28 11.12 -1.24 -2.45
C LEU A 28 11.01 0.28 -2.59
N ALA A 29 9.81 0.82 -2.82
CA ALA A 29 9.59 2.27 -2.85
C ALA A 29 9.94 2.92 -1.51
N LEU A 30 9.53 2.30 -0.39
CA LEU A 30 9.91 2.76 0.94
C LEU A 30 11.42 2.67 1.17
N ALA A 31 12.05 1.55 0.80
CA ALA A 31 13.49 1.37 0.96
C ALA A 31 14.30 2.41 0.18
N ALA A 32 13.88 2.73 -1.05
CA ALA A 32 14.52 3.75 -1.88
C ALA A 32 14.39 5.15 -1.25
N LEU A 33 13.20 5.54 -0.79
CA LEU A 33 12.97 6.81 -0.10
C LEU A 33 13.77 6.90 1.22
N ARG A 34 13.87 5.80 1.97
CA ARG A 34 14.70 5.76 3.20
C ARG A 34 16.18 6.02 2.93
N GLN A 35 16.68 5.60 1.77
CA GLN A 35 18.08 5.75 1.36
C GLN A 35 18.35 7.06 0.59
N GLY A 36 17.35 7.92 0.39
CA GLY A 36 17.50 9.14 -0.41
C GLY A 36 17.56 8.90 -1.92
N HIS A 37 17.17 7.71 -2.37
CA HIS A 37 17.05 7.33 -3.79
C HIS A 37 15.59 7.35 -4.26
N GLY A 38 14.75 8.14 -3.59
CA GLY A 38 13.35 8.29 -3.94
C GLY A 38 13.13 9.15 -5.19
N ASN A 39 11.87 9.18 -5.64
CA ASN A 39 11.39 10.08 -6.68
C ASN A 39 9.85 10.21 -6.56
N GLU A 40 9.27 11.05 -7.42
CA GLU A 40 7.82 11.30 -7.45
C GLU A 40 7.00 10.02 -7.68
N ASP A 41 7.46 9.13 -8.56
CA ASP A 41 6.76 7.87 -8.87
C ASP A 41 6.70 6.95 -7.67
N LEU A 42 7.80 6.83 -6.93
CA LEU A 42 7.90 6.00 -5.73
C LEU A 42 7.07 6.58 -4.57
N ALA A 43 7.10 7.90 -4.38
CA ALA A 43 6.24 8.56 -3.39
C ALA A 43 4.76 8.42 -3.74
N SER A 44 4.41 8.56 -5.02
CA SER A 44 3.05 8.37 -5.52
C SER A 44 2.58 6.92 -5.37
N GLU A 45 3.46 5.94 -5.58
CA GLU A 45 3.15 4.52 -5.35
C GLU A 45 2.82 4.23 -3.89
N LEU A 46 3.60 4.77 -2.96
CA LEU A 46 3.32 4.65 -1.53
C LEU A 46 1.99 5.33 -1.18
N LEU A 47 1.74 6.54 -1.69
CA LEU A 47 0.49 7.25 -1.39
C LEU A 47 -0.74 6.47 -1.88
N LYS A 48 -0.68 5.91 -3.09
CA LYS A 48 -1.70 5.01 -3.62
C LYS A 48 -1.88 3.80 -2.71
N THR A 49 -0.79 3.18 -2.27
CA THR A 49 -0.81 2.03 -1.37
C THR A 49 -1.47 2.37 -0.03
N LEU A 50 -1.14 3.52 0.57
CA LEU A 50 -1.73 3.99 1.83
C LEU A 50 -3.25 4.12 1.71
N TYR A 51 -3.75 4.82 0.68
CA TYR A 51 -5.19 5.00 0.48
C TYR A 51 -5.90 3.69 0.15
N LEU A 52 -5.32 2.84 -0.71
CA LEU A 52 -5.90 1.52 -1.02
C LEU A 52 -6.07 0.68 0.24
N THR A 53 -5.06 0.70 1.12
CA THR A 53 -5.08 -0.06 2.37
C THR A 53 -6.10 0.52 3.35
N PHE A 54 -6.23 1.85 3.43
CA PHE A 54 -7.22 2.54 4.23
C PHE A 54 -8.65 2.16 3.80
N PHE A 55 -8.99 2.38 2.53
CA PHE A 55 -10.33 2.09 2.01
C PHE A 55 -10.68 0.60 2.12
N ALA A 56 -9.70 -0.28 1.94
CA ALA A 56 -9.89 -1.72 2.15
C ALA A 56 -10.20 -2.06 3.62
N ASN A 57 -9.49 -1.46 4.58
CA ASN A 57 -9.76 -1.66 6.00
C ASN A 57 -11.16 -1.15 6.40
N GLU A 58 -11.54 0.04 5.92
CA GLU A 58 -12.87 0.61 6.15
C GLU A 58 -13.98 -0.30 5.59
N ALA A 59 -13.81 -0.81 4.36
CA ALA A 59 -14.76 -1.73 3.73
C ALA A 59 -14.89 -3.06 4.50
N GLU A 60 -13.80 -3.54 5.09
CA GLU A 60 -13.76 -4.76 5.91
C GLU A 60 -14.13 -4.50 7.39
N LYS A 61 -14.48 -3.26 7.77
CA LYS A 61 -14.78 -2.83 9.15
C LYS A 61 -13.69 -3.22 10.14
N ARG A 62 -12.43 -3.18 9.70
CA ARG A 62 -11.25 -3.43 10.55
C ARG A 62 -10.91 -2.15 11.31
N ASN A 63 -11.28 -2.10 12.58
CA ASN A 63 -10.94 -0.96 13.44
C ASN A 63 -9.43 -0.91 13.74
N GLY A 64 -8.95 0.28 14.13
CA GLY A 64 -7.70 0.41 14.91
C GLY A 64 -6.46 0.91 14.15
N LEU A 65 -6.60 1.44 12.93
CA LEU A 65 -5.44 1.94 12.17
C LEU A 65 -5.56 3.40 11.70
N PHE A 66 -6.67 4.10 11.98
CA PHE A 66 -6.89 5.47 11.47
C PHE A 66 -5.74 6.43 11.82
N GLU A 67 -5.34 6.49 13.09
CA GLU A 67 -4.22 7.33 13.53
C GLU A 67 -2.90 6.95 12.84
N THR A 68 -2.67 5.66 12.62
CA THR A 68 -1.50 5.16 11.88
C THR A 68 -1.53 5.59 10.41
N PHE A 69 -2.71 5.55 9.77
CA PHE A 69 -2.88 6.05 8.40
C PHE A 69 -2.65 7.54 8.30
N LEU A 70 -3.22 8.32 9.21
CA LEU A 70 -3.06 9.77 9.23
C LEU A 70 -1.59 10.15 9.42
N ALA A 71 -0.90 9.50 10.37
CA ALA A 71 0.52 9.72 10.59
C ALA A 71 1.37 9.34 9.36
N ALA A 72 1.07 8.20 8.70
CA ALA A 72 1.77 7.79 7.47
C ALA A 72 1.53 8.78 6.31
N GLU A 73 0.29 9.25 6.16
CA GLU A 73 -0.08 10.23 5.14
C GLU A 73 0.64 11.57 5.34
N LEU A 74 0.68 12.06 6.58
CA LEU A 74 1.39 13.30 6.94
C LEU A 74 2.89 13.17 6.67
N ALA A 75 3.51 12.05 7.07
CA ALA A 75 4.91 11.77 6.83
C ALA A 75 5.24 11.79 5.32
N LEU A 76 4.43 11.13 4.50
CA LEU A 76 4.65 11.08 3.06
C LEU A 76 4.39 12.43 2.37
N LYS A 77 3.38 13.19 2.80
CA LYS A 77 3.13 14.55 2.32
C LYS A 77 4.28 15.50 2.68
N ALA A 78 4.84 15.39 3.88
CA ALA A 78 6.00 16.16 4.30
C ALA A 78 7.22 15.85 3.41
N CYS A 79 7.46 14.58 3.10
CA CYS A 79 8.51 14.17 2.15
C CYS A 79 8.30 14.77 0.76
N ILE A 80 7.08 14.73 0.22
CA ILE A 80 6.76 15.31 -1.10
C ILE A 80 6.98 16.83 -1.08
N HIS A 81 6.50 17.51 -0.03
CA HIS A 81 6.69 18.96 0.11
C HIS A 81 8.16 19.35 0.19
N HIS A 82 8.94 18.63 1.00
CA HIS A 82 10.38 18.83 1.12
C HIS A 82 11.09 18.62 -0.22
N ALA A 83 10.75 17.55 -0.95
CA ALA A 83 11.35 17.25 -2.24
C ALA A 83 11.12 18.37 -3.27
N VAL A 84 9.94 18.99 -3.28
CA VAL A 84 9.65 20.14 -4.16
C VAL A 84 10.56 21.34 -3.86
N THR A 85 10.95 21.53 -2.60
CA THR A 85 11.78 22.67 -2.19
C THR A 85 13.28 22.42 -2.23
N ALA A 86 13.70 21.18 -1.93
CA ALA A 86 15.09 20.82 -1.69
C ALA A 86 15.67 19.86 -2.76
N ASP A 87 14.84 19.41 -3.71
CA ASP A 87 15.17 18.39 -4.71
C ASP A 87 15.71 17.09 -4.10
N GLU A 88 15.29 16.79 -2.87
CA GLU A 88 15.70 15.60 -2.13
C GLU A 88 14.48 14.75 -1.73
N TRP A 89 14.45 13.52 -2.22
CA TRP A 89 13.42 12.54 -1.95
C TRP A 89 13.87 11.58 -0.86
N ARG A 90 13.62 11.97 0.39
CA ARG A 90 14.04 11.19 1.55
C ARG A 90 13.00 11.16 2.68
N LEU A 91 12.84 9.98 3.27
CA LEU A 91 12.07 9.80 4.50
C LEU A 91 13.00 9.60 5.70
N ASP A 92 12.70 10.28 6.80
CA ASP A 92 13.34 10.03 8.08
C ASP A 92 13.02 8.62 8.62
N PRO A 93 13.87 8.06 9.49
CA PRO A 93 13.64 6.74 10.06
C PRO A 93 12.29 6.61 10.79
N SER A 94 11.88 7.62 11.57
CA SER A 94 10.60 7.61 12.28
C SER A 94 9.39 7.64 11.32
N HIS A 95 9.50 8.38 10.22
CA HIS A 95 8.51 8.40 9.15
C HIS A 95 8.40 7.04 8.46
N CYS A 96 9.53 6.36 8.26
CA CYS A 96 9.54 5.00 7.70
C CYS A 96 8.78 4.02 8.59
N GLU A 97 9.01 4.03 9.91
CA GLU A 97 8.36 3.10 10.85
C GLU A 97 6.82 3.16 10.79
N VAL A 98 6.26 4.36 10.66
CA VAL A 98 4.81 4.56 10.56
C VAL A 98 4.28 4.02 9.23
N ILE A 99 5.00 4.25 8.12
CA ILE A 99 4.63 3.72 6.80
C ILE A 99 4.76 2.19 6.78
N GLU A 100 5.79 1.61 7.40
CA GLU A 100 5.96 0.15 7.55
C GLU A 100 4.77 -0.50 8.26
N ALA A 101 4.19 0.17 9.26
CA ALA A 101 2.99 -0.32 9.94
C ALA A 101 1.78 -0.44 8.98
N VAL A 102 1.60 0.53 8.09
CA VAL A 102 0.56 0.47 7.06
C VAL A 102 0.87 -0.61 6.02
N LEU A 103 2.13 -0.76 5.60
CA LEU A 103 2.53 -1.81 4.65
C LEU A 103 2.30 -3.22 5.22
N ARG A 104 2.49 -3.44 6.52
CA ARG A 104 2.10 -4.70 7.17
C ARG A 104 0.60 -5.00 7.06
N ALA A 105 -0.24 -3.98 7.21
CA ALA A 105 -1.69 -4.13 7.00
C ALA A 105 -2.02 -4.41 5.52
N TYR A 106 -1.32 -3.75 4.59
CA TYR A 106 -1.44 -4.00 3.16
C TYR A 106 -1.08 -5.44 2.78
N ASP A 107 0.03 -5.96 3.29
CA ASP A 107 0.46 -7.34 3.06
C ASP A 107 -0.55 -8.35 3.60
N ALA A 108 -1.13 -8.09 4.77
CA ALA A 108 -2.18 -8.93 5.35
C ALA A 108 -3.45 -8.94 4.48
N GLN A 109 -3.83 -7.79 3.90
CA GLN A 109 -4.95 -7.71 2.96
C GLN A 109 -4.65 -8.45 1.65
N LEU A 110 -3.42 -8.35 1.13
CA LEU A 110 -3.02 -9.08 -0.07
C LEU A 110 -3.01 -10.60 0.16
N ALA A 111 -2.53 -11.06 1.31
CA ALA A 111 -2.52 -12.47 1.68
C ALA A 111 -3.93 -13.04 1.80
N SER A 112 -4.84 -12.35 2.50
CA SER A 112 -6.22 -12.82 2.68
C SER A 112 -6.98 -12.91 1.34
N ARG A 113 -6.73 -11.97 0.42
CA ARG A 113 -7.35 -11.94 -0.92
C ARG A 113 -6.69 -12.87 -1.94
N SER A 114 -5.51 -13.39 -1.64
CA SER A 114 -4.83 -14.39 -2.47
C SER A 114 -5.14 -15.83 -2.03
N SER A 115 -5.61 -16.01 -0.78
CA SER A 115 -5.77 -17.32 -0.15
C SER A 115 -7.10 -18.05 -0.45
N PHE A 116 -7.96 -17.56 -1.36
CA PHE A 116 -9.22 -18.26 -1.67
C PHE A 116 -9.05 -19.44 -2.65
N ILE A 117 -7.99 -20.23 -2.48
CA ILE A 117 -7.82 -21.54 -3.13
C ILE A 117 -7.31 -22.49 -2.05
N MET A 118 -8.21 -23.20 -1.36
CA MET A 118 -8.02 -24.55 -0.76
C MET A 118 -9.13 -25.02 0.22
N HIS A 119 -10.38 -24.54 0.15
CA HIS A 119 -11.48 -25.14 0.93
C HIS A 119 -12.71 -25.58 0.13
N LEU A 120 -12.55 -25.83 -1.18
CA LEU A 120 -13.56 -26.49 -2.00
C LEU A 120 -12.91 -27.61 -2.83
N SER A 121 -12.38 -28.63 -2.16
CA SER A 121 -12.15 -29.99 -2.68
C SER A 121 -11.67 -30.86 -1.51
N GLY A 122 -12.51 -31.79 -1.06
CA GLY A 122 -12.20 -32.76 0.00
C GLY A 122 -13.41 -33.07 0.85
#